data_AF-A0A235G915-F1
#
_entry.id   AF-A0A235G915-F1
#
_cell.length_a   1.000
_cell.length_b   1.000
_cell.length_c   1.000
_cell.angle_alpha   90.00
_cell.angle_beta   90.00
_cell.angle_gamma   90.00
#
_symmetry.space_group_name_H-M   'P 1'
#
loop_
_entity.id
_entity.type
_entity.pdbx_description
1 polymer ?
#
loop_
_entity_poly.entity_id
_entity_poly.type
_entity_poly.pdbx_seq_one_letter_code
_entity_poly.pdbx_strand_id
1 'polypeptide(L)'
;MVNLIQIDPAVPATYAMSRQKAAEFLGISVDSVGFLLKSRYLPDLDARRLLSMAGQPWLYSDGDYPVLQQGASEHAPKKLVPPRKYIGESAAHSDIECVEANQGVWAGFNVDHVLAARFLPVTLRKFPVSVLQIHEANSADEERVSFVATLAGRVRELGAPHLNYIDKSLSAEDQEIVRTLLTSRSTSTVPGPCGKLKQPNA
;
A
#
# COMPACT_ATOMS: atom_id res chain seq x y z
N MET A 1 -29.64 -49.89 -3.85
CA MET A 1 -29.06 -48.73 -3.12
C MET A 1 -27.76 -48.37 -3.81
N VAL A 2 -27.69 -47.21 -4.46
CA VAL A 2 -26.48 -46.74 -5.13
C VAL A 2 -25.84 -45.71 -4.21
N ASN A 3 -24.65 -46.00 -3.70
CA ASN A 3 -23.85 -45.04 -2.94
C ASN A 3 -23.30 -43.99 -3.92
N LEU A 4 -23.85 -42.78 -3.85
CA LEU A 4 -23.25 -41.60 -4.46
C LEU A 4 -22.04 -41.21 -3.63
N ILE A 5 -20.84 -41.48 -4.15
CA ILE A 5 -19.60 -40.91 -3.62
C ILE A 5 -19.67 -39.41 -3.89
N GLN A 6 -19.81 -38.63 -2.83
CA GLN A 6 -19.67 -37.18 -2.88
C GLN A 6 -18.20 -36.91 -3.16
N ILE A 7 -17.87 -36.60 -4.42
CA ILE A 7 -16.56 -36.11 -4.80
C ILE A 7 -16.51 -34.67 -4.31
N ASP A 8 -15.72 -34.40 -3.26
CA ASP A 8 -15.42 -33.05 -2.83
C ASP A 8 -14.95 -32.23 -4.04
N PRO A 9 -15.38 -30.96 -4.19
CA PRO A 9 -14.95 -30.15 -5.32
C PRO A 9 -13.44 -30.02 -5.28
N ALA A 10 -12.80 -30.47 -6.37
CA ALA A 10 -11.37 -30.38 -6.58
C ALA A 10 -10.90 -28.94 -6.35
N VAL A 11 -10.11 -28.72 -5.30
CA VAL A 11 -9.37 -27.47 -5.14
C VAL A 11 -8.56 -27.29 -6.43
N PRO A 12 -8.81 -26.23 -7.23
CA PRO A 12 -8.07 -26.05 -8.46
C PRO A 12 -6.59 -26.00 -8.11
N ALA A 13 -5.76 -26.74 -8.87
CA ALA A 13 -4.32 -26.73 -8.69
C ALA A 13 -3.82 -25.28 -8.83
N THR A 14 -3.60 -24.61 -7.70
CA THR A 14 -2.94 -23.32 -7.65
C THR A 14 -1.48 -23.59 -7.99
N TYR A 15 -1.02 -23.06 -9.12
CA TYR A 15 0.40 -23.08 -9.47
C TYR A 15 1.13 -22.12 -8.52
N ALA A 16 1.36 -22.58 -7.29
CA ALA A 16 2.02 -21.80 -6.27
C ALA A 16 3.51 -21.65 -6.62
N MET A 17 3.97 -20.41 -6.72
CA MET A 17 5.37 -20.10 -6.95
C MET A 17 6.17 -20.18 -5.65
N SER A 18 7.47 -20.48 -5.76
CA SER A 18 8.38 -20.28 -4.63
C SER A 18 8.52 -18.78 -4.32
N ARG A 19 8.87 -18.43 -3.08
CA ARG A 19 9.13 -17.02 -2.69
C ARG A 19 10.24 -16.38 -3.54
N GLN A 20 11.26 -17.14 -3.90
CA GLN A 20 12.35 -16.67 -4.75
C GLN A 20 11.85 -16.32 -6.15
N LYS A 21 11.01 -17.18 -6.75
CA LYS A 21 10.45 -16.91 -8.07
C LYS A 21 9.46 -15.75 -8.03
N ALA A 22 8.62 -15.66 -7.00
CA ALA A 22 7.73 -14.52 -6.79
C ALA A 22 8.52 -13.20 -6.65
N ALA A 23 9.64 -13.20 -5.92
CA ALA A 23 10.48 -12.02 -5.74
C ALA A 23 11.10 -11.53 -7.06
N GLU A 24 11.68 -12.45 -7.83
CA GLU A 24 12.20 -12.19 -9.18
C GLU A 24 11.10 -11.61 -10.07
N PHE A 25 9.94 -12.26 -10.07
CA PHE A 25 8.81 -11.93 -10.93
C PHE A 25 8.21 -10.56 -10.60
N LEU A 26 8.11 -10.23 -9.31
CA LEU A 26 7.65 -8.94 -8.83
C LEU A 26 8.77 -7.89 -8.79
N GLY A 27 10.02 -8.20 -9.12
CA GLY A 27 11.12 -7.22 -9.03
C GLY A 27 11.31 -6.61 -7.62
N ILE A 28 11.15 -7.43 -6.58
CA ILE A 28 11.35 -7.07 -5.16
C ILE A 28 12.25 -8.11 -4.47
N SER A 29 12.66 -7.87 -3.22
CA SER A 29 13.44 -8.85 -2.46
C SER A 29 12.56 -10.02 -1.95
N VAL A 30 13.18 -11.17 -1.67
CA VAL A 30 12.50 -12.31 -1.04
C VAL A 30 11.90 -11.94 0.31
N ASP A 31 12.59 -11.11 1.09
CA ASP A 31 12.09 -10.60 2.38
C ASP A 31 10.86 -9.71 2.19
N SER A 32 10.81 -8.95 1.08
CA SER A 32 9.64 -8.15 0.73
C SER A 32 8.43 -9.03 0.46
N VAL A 33 8.60 -10.14 -0.27
CA VAL A 33 7.54 -11.15 -0.45
C VAL A 33 7.10 -11.71 0.90
N GLY A 34 8.06 -12.07 1.77
CA GLY A 34 7.79 -12.52 3.13
C GLY A 34 6.99 -11.50 3.95
N PHE A 35 7.28 -10.21 3.77
CA PHE A 35 6.55 -9.13 4.43
C PHE A 35 5.10 -9.01 3.92
N LEU A 36 4.90 -9.06 2.59
CA LEU A 36 3.56 -9.01 1.99
C LEU A 36 2.66 -10.17 2.45
N LEU A 37 3.24 -11.36 2.63
CA LEU A 37 2.54 -12.51 3.20
C LEU A 37 2.18 -12.28 4.67
N LYS A 38 3.12 -11.76 5.48
CA LYS A 38 2.91 -11.48 6.90
C LYS A 38 1.86 -10.38 7.13
N SER A 39 1.82 -9.35 6.28
CA SER A 39 0.82 -8.28 6.35
C SER A 39 -0.56 -8.70 5.85
N ARG A 40 -0.68 -9.89 5.26
CA ARG A 40 -1.89 -10.50 4.70
C ARG A 40 -2.46 -9.81 3.46
N TYR A 41 -1.78 -8.81 2.90
CA TYR A 41 -2.17 -8.25 1.60
C TYR A 41 -1.90 -9.22 0.46
N LEU A 42 -0.89 -10.07 0.60
CA LEU A 42 -0.65 -11.20 -0.29
C LEU A 42 -1.08 -12.48 0.44
N PRO A 43 -2.25 -13.06 0.13
CA PRO A 43 -2.76 -14.23 0.87
C PRO A 43 -2.02 -15.52 0.49
N ASP A 44 -1.49 -15.61 -0.72
CA ASP A 44 -0.87 -16.80 -1.29
C ASP A 44 0.22 -16.43 -2.32
N LEU A 45 0.87 -17.44 -2.89
CA LEU A 45 1.83 -17.27 -3.99
C LEU A 45 1.26 -17.83 -5.30
N ASP A 46 -0.06 -17.68 -5.53
CA ASP A 46 -0.68 -18.14 -6.77
C ASP A 46 -0.12 -17.39 -7.99
N ALA A 47 0.28 -18.14 -9.02
CA ALA A 47 0.90 -17.55 -10.21
C ALA A 47 0.03 -16.51 -10.92
N ARG A 48 -1.31 -16.68 -10.97
CA ARG A 48 -2.19 -15.71 -11.64
C ARG A 48 -2.25 -14.39 -10.89
N ARG A 49 -2.28 -14.46 -9.56
CA ARG A 49 -2.20 -13.28 -8.69
C ARG A 49 -0.88 -12.54 -8.88
N LEU A 50 0.23 -13.26 -8.86
CA LEU A 50 1.57 -12.70 -9.08
C LEU A 50 1.71 -12.10 -10.50
N LEU A 51 1.12 -12.74 -11.53
CA LEU A 51 1.00 -12.21 -12.89
C LEU A 51 0.23 -10.88 -12.93
N SER A 52 -0.94 -10.83 -12.29
CA SER A 52 -1.72 -9.60 -12.19
C SER A 52 -0.93 -8.48 -11.52
N MET A 53 -0.26 -8.77 -10.40
CA MET A 53 0.57 -7.81 -9.67
C MET A 53 1.77 -7.33 -10.50
N ALA A 54 2.46 -8.22 -11.21
CA ALA A 54 3.63 -7.86 -12.00
C ALA A 54 3.26 -6.94 -13.18
N GLY A 55 2.07 -7.14 -13.77
CA GLY A 55 1.55 -6.35 -14.87
C GLY A 55 0.99 -4.98 -14.48
N GLN A 56 0.92 -4.65 -13.18
CA GLN A 56 0.50 -3.33 -12.73
C GLN A 56 1.47 -2.24 -13.21
N PRO A 57 0.98 -1.11 -13.74
CA PRO A 57 1.84 -0.03 -14.23
C PRO A 57 2.67 0.57 -13.10
N TRP A 58 3.87 1.02 -13.42
CA TRP A 58 4.69 1.78 -12.50
C TRP A 58 4.17 3.21 -12.39
N LEU A 59 3.73 3.59 -11.20
CA LEU A 59 3.47 4.95 -10.81
C LEU A 59 4.78 5.49 -10.22
N TYR A 60 5.58 6.11 -11.08
CA TYR A 60 6.67 7.08 -10.82
C TYR A 60 7.66 7.04 -11.98
N SER A 61 7.42 7.84 -13.01
CA SER A 61 8.47 8.39 -13.87
C SER A 61 8.68 9.89 -13.64
N ASP A 62 7.66 10.67 -13.25
CA ASP A 62 7.74 12.15 -13.33
C ASP A 62 7.17 12.98 -12.14
N GLY A 63 6.75 12.37 -11.02
CA GLY A 63 6.58 13.11 -9.74
C GLY A 63 5.19 13.68 -9.38
N ASP A 64 4.10 13.26 -10.04
CA ASP A 64 2.75 13.83 -9.81
C ASP A 64 2.13 13.52 -8.44
N TYR A 65 2.46 12.38 -7.82
CA TYR A 65 1.89 11.98 -6.53
C TYR A 65 2.99 11.60 -5.53
N PRO A 66 3.13 12.29 -4.39
CA PRO A 66 4.00 11.84 -3.32
C PRO A 66 3.51 10.47 -2.81
N VAL A 67 4.45 9.60 -2.42
CA VAL A 67 4.13 8.27 -1.87
C VAL A 67 4.63 8.18 -0.44
N LEU A 68 3.80 7.62 0.44
CA LEU A 68 4.20 7.21 1.78
C LEU A 68 4.60 5.73 1.78
N GLN A 69 5.87 5.41 2.01
CA GLN A 69 6.29 4.01 2.12
C GLN A 69 6.24 3.53 3.58
N GLN A 70 5.51 2.46 3.85
CA GLN A 70 5.51 1.82 5.15
C GLN A 70 6.83 1.11 5.41
N GLY A 71 7.47 1.45 6.53
CA GLY A 71 8.62 0.73 7.06
C GLY A 71 8.23 -0.62 7.67
N ALA A 72 9.22 -1.49 7.90
CA ALA A 72 8.98 -2.68 8.69
C ALA A 72 8.68 -2.28 10.15
N SER A 73 7.63 -2.85 10.73
CA SER A 73 7.18 -2.51 12.09
C SER A 73 8.25 -2.75 13.16
N GLU A 74 9.14 -3.73 12.92
CA GLU A 74 10.30 -4.06 13.75
C GLU A 74 11.37 -2.96 13.84
N HIS A 75 11.37 -2.01 12.91
CA HIS A 75 12.27 -0.85 12.92
C HIS A 75 11.66 0.40 13.52
N ALA A 76 10.41 0.33 13.97
CA ALA A 76 9.80 1.51 14.55
C ALA A 76 10.40 1.83 15.93
N PRO A 77 10.47 3.14 16.28
CA PRO A 77 10.92 3.56 17.59
C PRO A 77 10.17 2.83 18.71
N LYS A 78 10.91 2.32 19.71
CA LYS A 78 10.35 1.64 20.89
C LYS A 78 9.36 2.52 21.68
N LYS A 79 9.45 3.84 21.51
CA LYS A 79 8.49 4.83 22.00
C LYS A 79 8.12 5.75 20.85
N LEU A 80 6.89 5.60 20.36
CA LEU A 80 6.30 6.56 19.46
C LEU A 80 5.68 7.69 20.29
N VAL A 81 5.89 8.93 19.88
CA VAL A 81 5.24 10.10 20.46
C VAL A 81 4.49 10.80 19.32
N PRO A 82 3.14 10.87 19.37
CA PRO A 82 2.27 10.24 20.38
C PRO A 82 2.31 8.69 20.32
N PRO A 83 1.91 7.99 21.40
CA PRO A 83 1.81 6.53 21.41
C PRO A 83 0.88 6.06 20.29
N ARG A 84 1.35 5.16 19.42
CA ARG A 84 0.51 4.56 18.37
C ARG A 84 0.13 3.14 18.78
N LYS A 85 -1.11 2.77 18.49
CA LYS A 85 -1.62 1.40 18.66
C LYS A 85 -1.05 0.45 17.59
N TYR A 86 -0.78 0.97 16.39
CA TYR A 86 -0.32 0.20 15.24
C TYR A 86 0.91 0.83 14.58
N ILE A 87 1.75 -0.03 14.03
CA ILE A 87 2.95 0.33 13.28
C ILE A 87 2.94 -0.50 12.00
N GLY A 88 2.66 0.15 10.88
CA GLY A 88 2.39 -0.54 9.61
C GLY A 88 0.96 -1.05 9.53
N GLU A 89 0.44 -1.14 8.30
CA GLU A 89 -0.93 -1.57 8.04
C GLU A 89 -0.97 -3.06 7.65
N SER A 90 -2.08 -3.71 7.98
CA SER A 90 -2.38 -5.08 7.55
C SER A 90 -3.75 -5.10 6.89
N ALA A 91 -3.96 -6.02 5.95
CA ALA A 91 -5.29 -6.28 5.38
C ALA A 91 -6.34 -6.65 6.45
N ALA A 92 -5.91 -7.09 7.64
CA ALA A 92 -6.80 -7.42 8.76
C ALA A 92 -7.29 -6.20 9.57
N HIS A 93 -6.66 -5.02 9.43
CA HIS A 93 -7.14 -3.81 10.09
C HIS A 93 -8.51 -3.40 9.55
N SER A 94 -9.38 -2.87 10.39
CA SER A 94 -10.54 -2.08 9.95
C SER A 94 -10.09 -0.80 9.23
N ASP A 95 -11.01 -0.10 8.57
CA ASP A 95 -10.68 1.11 7.81
C ASP A 95 -10.25 2.26 8.73
N ILE A 96 -10.82 2.35 9.95
CA ILE A 96 -10.38 3.28 10.99
C ILE A 96 -8.95 2.94 11.45
N GLU A 97 -8.67 1.68 11.72
CA GLU A 97 -7.33 1.25 12.16
C GLU A 97 -6.26 1.42 11.06
N CYS A 98 -6.64 1.32 9.79
CA CYS A 98 -5.80 1.69 8.65
C CYS A 98 -5.43 3.18 8.70
N VAL A 99 -6.43 4.05 8.88
CA VAL A 99 -6.19 5.49 8.99
C VAL A 99 -5.32 5.80 10.20
N GLU A 100 -5.62 5.26 11.38
CA GLU A 100 -4.83 5.44 12.61
C GLU A 100 -3.38 4.96 12.45
N ALA A 101 -3.15 3.83 11.77
CA ALA A 101 -1.81 3.33 11.48
C ALA A 101 -1.00 4.28 10.57
N ASN A 102 -1.70 5.09 9.77
CA ASN A 102 -1.12 6.04 8.81
C ASN A 102 -1.29 7.52 9.20
N GLN A 103 -1.88 7.86 10.36
CA GLN A 103 -1.99 9.25 10.86
C GLN A 103 -0.74 9.66 11.66
N GLY A 104 0.43 9.23 11.19
CA GLY A 104 1.69 9.50 11.85
C GLY A 104 2.23 10.91 11.63
N VAL A 105 3.16 11.32 12.49
CA VAL A 105 4.16 12.32 12.14
C VAL A 105 5.13 11.69 11.14
N TRP A 106 5.33 12.38 10.03
CA TRP A 106 6.10 11.98 8.86
C TRP A 106 7.20 13.00 8.57
N ALA A 107 8.33 12.54 8.06
CA ALA A 107 9.47 13.41 7.72
C ALA A 107 9.72 13.46 6.21
N GLY A 108 10.40 14.52 5.76
CA GLY A 108 10.88 14.64 4.38
C GLY A 108 9.81 14.93 3.32
N PHE A 109 8.56 15.19 3.69
CA PHE A 109 7.55 15.63 2.71
C PHE A 109 7.69 17.11 2.40
N ASN A 110 7.53 17.48 1.12
CA ASN A 110 7.14 18.84 0.78
C ASN A 110 5.62 18.95 1.03
N VAL A 111 5.24 19.69 2.07
CA VAL A 111 3.84 19.81 2.52
C VAL A 111 2.94 20.35 1.40
N ASP A 112 3.40 21.37 0.69
CA ASP A 112 2.62 22.00 -0.39
C ASP A 112 2.34 21.00 -1.52
N HIS A 113 3.31 20.14 -1.85
CA HIS A 113 3.12 19.11 -2.87
C HIS A 113 2.12 18.03 -2.42
N VAL A 114 2.14 17.63 -1.15
CA VAL A 114 1.18 16.66 -0.60
C VAL A 114 -0.23 17.24 -0.60
N LEU A 115 -0.39 18.49 -0.18
CA LEU A 115 -1.68 19.18 -0.19
C LEU A 115 -2.19 19.39 -1.61
N ALA A 116 -1.32 19.80 -2.55
CA ALA A 116 -1.67 19.97 -3.96
C ALA A 116 -2.09 18.65 -4.63
N ALA A 117 -1.43 17.54 -4.30
CA ALA A 117 -1.74 16.23 -4.84
C ALA A 117 -3.09 15.68 -4.36
N ARG A 118 -3.62 16.15 -3.23
CA ARG A 118 -4.89 15.74 -2.56
C ARG A 118 -4.95 14.28 -2.12
N PHE A 119 -4.29 13.36 -2.82
CA PHE A 119 -4.23 11.94 -2.54
C PHE A 119 -2.79 11.51 -2.23
N LEU A 120 -2.63 10.78 -1.14
CA LEU A 120 -1.36 10.23 -0.69
C LEU A 120 -1.45 8.69 -0.72
N PRO A 121 -0.95 8.03 -1.77
CA PRO A 121 -0.79 6.57 -1.78
C PRO A 121 0.20 6.11 -0.71
N VAL A 122 -0.23 5.14 0.07
CA VAL A 122 0.58 4.43 1.06
C VAL A 122 1.01 3.10 0.45
N THR A 123 2.32 2.87 0.39
CA THR A 123 2.89 1.69 -0.25
C THR A 123 3.51 0.72 0.74
N LEU A 124 3.37 -0.55 0.41
CA LEU A 124 4.05 -1.65 1.05
C LEU A 124 4.88 -2.41 0.01
N ARG A 125 6.22 -2.34 0.15
CA ARG A 125 7.18 -3.02 -0.73
C ARG A 125 6.90 -2.81 -2.23
N LYS A 126 6.71 -1.55 -2.63
CA LYS A 126 6.36 -1.08 -3.99
C LYS A 126 4.89 -1.19 -4.40
N PHE A 127 3.99 -1.73 -3.58
CA PHE A 127 2.57 -1.81 -3.91
C PHE A 127 1.75 -0.83 -3.07
N PRO A 128 0.99 0.10 -3.67
CA PRO A 128 -0.01 0.87 -2.96
C PRO A 128 -1.03 -0.07 -2.30
N VAL A 129 -1.20 0.06 -0.98
CA VAL A 129 -2.13 -0.75 -0.18
C VAL A 129 -3.28 0.08 0.37
N SER A 130 -3.08 1.39 0.52
CA SER A 130 -4.12 2.34 0.87
C SER A 130 -3.86 3.68 0.19
N VAL A 131 -4.91 4.47 -0.03
CA VAL A 131 -4.83 5.85 -0.53
C VAL A 131 -5.56 6.72 0.47
N LEU A 132 -4.86 7.72 0.98
CA LEU A 132 -5.41 8.71 1.89
C LEU A 132 -5.81 9.95 1.11
N GLN A 133 -6.99 10.50 1.39
CA GLN A 133 -7.35 11.85 0.97
C GLN A 133 -6.88 12.83 2.05
N ILE A 134 -5.99 13.75 1.67
CA ILE A 134 -5.39 14.73 2.56
C ILE A 134 -6.25 15.99 2.60
N HIS A 135 -6.58 16.47 3.80
CA HIS A 135 -7.41 17.66 4.02
C HIS A 135 -6.59 18.84 4.52
N GLU A 136 -5.71 18.59 5.47
CA GLU A 136 -4.87 19.61 6.08
C GLU A 136 -3.57 19.01 6.63
N ALA A 137 -2.59 19.89 6.88
CA ALA A 137 -1.34 19.55 7.52
C ALA A 137 -1.33 20.15 8.93
N ASN A 138 -1.09 19.31 9.94
CA ASN A 138 -0.79 19.73 11.29
C ASN A 138 0.71 20.01 11.39
N SER A 139 1.10 21.28 11.28
CA SER A 139 2.50 21.71 11.39
C SER A 139 2.86 22.09 12.84
N ALA A 140 3.75 21.33 13.46
CA ALA A 140 4.50 21.79 14.63
C ALA A 140 5.99 22.04 14.32
N ASP A 141 6.47 21.51 13.18
CA ASP A 141 7.88 21.50 12.76
C ASP A 141 7.94 21.27 11.23
N GLU A 142 8.70 22.08 10.48
CA GLU A 142 8.83 21.95 9.01
C GLU A 142 9.44 20.61 8.58
N GLU A 143 10.24 19.97 9.45
CA GLU A 143 10.84 18.67 9.15
C GLU A 143 9.92 17.49 9.46
N ARG A 144 8.85 17.72 10.23
CA ARG A 144 7.98 16.70 10.82
C ARG A 144 6.53 17.13 10.77
N VAL A 145 5.81 16.63 9.77
CA VAL A 145 4.41 16.97 9.52
C VAL A 145 3.50 15.78 9.78
N SER A 146 2.33 16.02 10.36
CA SER A 146 1.23 15.05 10.32
C SER A 146 0.11 15.61 9.44
N PHE A 147 -0.63 14.73 8.79
CA PHE A 147 -1.73 15.13 7.91
C PHE A 147 -3.05 14.66 8.50
N VAL A 148 -4.06 15.50 8.42
CA VAL A 148 -5.44 15.06 8.64
C VAL A 148 -5.94 14.49 7.34
N ALA A 149 -6.41 13.26 7.41
CA ALA A 149 -6.76 12.48 6.24
C ALA A 149 -7.91 11.53 6.50
N THR A 150 -8.64 11.20 5.44
CA THR A 150 -9.65 10.13 5.39
C THR A 150 -9.19 9.03 4.43
N LEU A 151 -9.77 7.83 4.57
CA LEU A 151 -9.46 6.72 3.67
C LEU A 151 -10.21 6.89 2.34
N ALA A 152 -9.49 7.16 1.25
CA ALA A 152 -10.05 7.28 -0.09
C ALA A 152 -10.23 5.91 -0.76
N GLY A 153 -9.31 4.98 -0.49
CA GLY A 153 -9.40 3.62 -0.99
C GLY A 153 -8.35 2.69 -0.40
N ARG A 154 -8.56 1.39 -0.57
CA ARG A 154 -7.74 0.36 0.06
C ARG A 154 -7.75 -0.96 -0.68
N VAL A 155 -6.57 -1.57 -0.78
CA VAL A 155 -6.43 -2.95 -1.25
C VAL A 155 -6.93 -3.91 -0.17
N ARG A 156 -7.79 -4.86 -0.55
CA ARG A 156 -8.13 -5.99 0.33
C ARG A 156 -7.16 -7.15 0.10
N GLU A 157 -6.89 -7.45 -1.17
CA GLU A 157 -5.88 -8.42 -1.58
C GLU A 157 -5.15 -7.94 -2.83
N LEU A 158 -3.82 -8.02 -2.80
CA LEU A 158 -2.99 -7.72 -3.97
C LEU A 158 -3.28 -8.72 -5.10
N GLY A 159 -3.32 -8.22 -6.33
CA GLY A 159 -3.68 -9.01 -7.51
C GLY A 159 -5.18 -9.33 -7.64
N ALA A 160 -6.04 -8.74 -6.81
CA ALA A 160 -7.51 -8.87 -6.90
C ALA A 160 -8.20 -7.49 -6.87
N PRO A 161 -8.01 -6.64 -7.91
CA PRO A 161 -8.47 -5.24 -7.89
C PRO A 161 -9.99 -5.07 -7.73
N HIS A 162 -10.78 -6.09 -8.11
CA HIS A 162 -12.23 -6.10 -7.93
C HIS A 162 -12.66 -6.17 -6.45
N LEU A 163 -11.75 -6.52 -5.54
CA LEU A 163 -11.98 -6.53 -4.09
C LEU A 163 -11.60 -5.21 -3.43
N ASN A 164 -10.96 -4.28 -4.15
CA ASN A 164 -10.51 -3.02 -3.57
C ASN A 164 -11.70 -2.20 -3.07
N TYR A 165 -11.55 -1.64 -1.88
CA TYR A 165 -12.45 -0.62 -1.37
C TYR A 165 -12.10 0.72 -2.02
N ILE A 166 -13.12 1.43 -2.50
CA ILE A 166 -13.03 2.82 -2.97
C ILE A 166 -14.21 3.56 -2.34
N ASP A 167 -13.94 4.70 -1.71
CA ASP A 167 -14.98 5.52 -1.08
C ASP A 167 -15.97 6.04 -2.14
N LYS A 168 -17.25 5.73 -1.94
CA LYS A 168 -18.34 6.09 -2.86
C LYS A 168 -18.77 7.55 -2.74
N SER A 169 -18.36 8.24 -1.68
CA SER A 169 -18.64 9.66 -1.48
C SER A 169 -17.76 10.58 -2.34
N LEU A 170 -16.64 10.05 -2.86
CA LEU A 170 -15.76 10.75 -3.79
C LEU A 170 -16.43 10.99 -5.15
N SER A 171 -15.98 12.04 -5.85
CA SER A 171 -16.37 12.28 -7.24
C SER A 171 -15.94 11.12 -8.15
N ALA A 172 -16.59 10.96 -9.32
CA ALA A 172 -16.24 9.89 -10.26
C ALA A 172 -14.77 10.00 -10.74
N GLU A 173 -14.28 11.22 -10.92
CA GLU A 173 -12.89 11.51 -11.27
C GLU A 173 -11.93 11.08 -10.15
N ASP A 174 -12.22 11.47 -8.90
CA ASP A 174 -11.40 11.09 -7.76
C ASP A 174 -11.39 9.57 -7.53
N GLN A 175 -12.52 8.89 -7.75
CA GLN A 175 -12.59 7.43 -7.69
C GLN A 175 -11.69 6.76 -8.74
N GLU A 176 -11.55 7.36 -9.93
CA GLU A 176 -10.64 6.86 -10.98
C GLU A 176 -9.17 7.09 -10.62
N ILE A 177 -8.84 8.24 -10.03
CA ILE A 177 -7.50 8.52 -9.50
C ILE A 177 -7.15 7.45 -8.45
N VAL A 178 -8.04 7.24 -7.46
CA VAL A 178 -7.82 6.23 -6.40
C VAL A 178 -7.69 4.82 -6.99
N ARG A 179 -8.53 4.45 -7.96
CA ARG A 179 -8.46 3.15 -8.64
C ARG A 179 -7.11 2.96 -9.33
N THR A 180 -6.64 3.98 -10.05
CA THR A 180 -5.34 3.99 -10.72
C THR A 180 -4.21 3.84 -9.71
N LEU A 181 -4.24 4.61 -8.61
CA LEU A 181 -3.25 4.53 -7.56
C LEU A 181 -3.20 3.12 -6.94
N LEU A 182 -4.33 2.51 -6.58
CA LEU A 182 -4.38 1.17 -5.96
C LEU A 182 -4.03 0.02 -6.92
N THR A 183 -4.02 0.28 -8.23
CA THR A 183 -3.70 -0.73 -9.25
C THR A 183 -2.36 -0.48 -9.91
N SER A 184 -1.50 0.32 -9.28
CA SER A 184 -0.17 0.67 -9.77
C SER A 184 0.95 0.17 -8.85
N ARG A 185 2.20 0.50 -9.19
CA ARG A 185 3.41 0.12 -8.45
C ARG A 185 4.32 1.32 -8.25
N SER A 186 4.86 1.51 -7.05
CA SER A 186 5.79 2.60 -6.79
C SER A 186 7.23 2.21 -7.13
N THR A 187 7.92 3.04 -7.92
CA THR A 187 9.37 2.88 -8.16
C THR A 187 10.21 3.37 -6.97
N SER A 188 9.60 3.98 -5.94
CA SER A 188 10.30 4.46 -4.76
C SER A 188 11.06 3.32 -4.06
N THR A 189 12.32 3.58 -3.74
CA THR A 189 13.25 2.64 -3.11
C THR A 189 13.60 3.02 -1.66
N VAL A 190 12.99 4.08 -1.11
CA VAL A 190 13.37 4.65 0.19
C VAL A 190 12.48 4.09 1.32
N PRO A 191 12.99 3.21 2.20
CA PRO A 191 12.21 2.66 3.31
C PRO A 191 11.96 3.73 4.40
N GLY A 192 10.70 3.84 4.85
CA GLY A 192 10.28 4.79 5.89
C GLY A 192 9.66 6.08 5.31
N PRO A 193 9.09 6.97 6.15
CA PRO A 193 8.46 8.19 5.70
C PRO A 193 9.53 9.18 5.25
N CYS A 194 9.83 9.16 3.96
CA CYS A 194 10.67 10.15 3.31
C CYS A 194 10.08 10.45 1.95
N GLY A 195 9.45 11.62 1.82
CA GLY A 195 9.48 12.33 0.55
C GLY A 195 10.93 12.69 0.22
N LYS A 196 11.29 12.65 -1.06
CA LYS A 196 12.32 13.53 -1.60
C LYS A 196 11.94 13.93 -3.01
N LEU A 197 11.75 15.23 -3.21
CA LEU A 197 12.12 15.91 -4.45
C LEU A 197 13.02 17.08 -4.06
N LYS A 198 14.32 16.95 -4.35
CA LYS A 198 15.23 18.04 -4.74
C LYS A 198 16.25 17.39 -5.69
N GLN A 199 16.51 17.90 -6.89
CA GLN A 199 16.67 19.32 -7.26
C GLN A 199 16.24 19.61 -8.71
N PRO A 200 15.83 20.84 -9.06
CA PRO A 200 16.36 21.51 -10.22
C PRO A 200 17.62 22.26 -9.79
N ASN A 201 18.77 21.79 -10.27
CA ASN A 201 20.15 22.31 -10.09
C ASN A 201 20.93 21.79 -8.87
N ALA A 202 21.77 20.78 -9.13
CA ALA A 202 23.21 20.81 -8.85
C ALA A 202 23.95 20.26 -10.08
#